data_AF-A0A2A5M4D2-F1
#
_entry.id   AF-A0A2A5M4D2-F1
#
_cell.length_a   1.000
_cell.length_b   1.000
_cell.length_c   1.000
_cell.angle_alpha   90.00
_cell.angle_beta   90.00
_cell.angle_gamma   90.00
#
_symmetry.space_group_name_H-M   'P 1'
#
loop_
_entity.id
_entity.type
_entity.pdbx_description
1 polymer ?
#
loop_
_entity_poly.entity_id
_entity_poly.type
_entity_poly.pdbx_seq_one_letter_code
_entity_poly.pdbx_strand_id
1 'polypeptide(L)'
;LAYKQKLSSDLDENLLTPFKEKLNHLSDQNIIVLHLQGSHGPTYYKRYPNEFKKFTPTCDTNELSKCDSEALINTYDNTLLYTDYLLSEIIKLLKEQKDYESSLFYLSDHGESLGENDIYLHGMPYAIAPSYQTHIPAIFWSNDEKLMNLAKEHKSLKLSQDNLFSTLLGYFDVKTSVYEPEYDLLNPKLKANP
;
A
#
# COMPACT_ATOMS: atom_id res chain seq x y z
N LEU A 1 -20.92 12.16 4.50
CA LEU A 1 -20.06 12.61 5.63
C LEU A 1 -18.91 11.63 5.75
N ALA A 2 -17.67 12.07 5.57
CA ALA A 2 -16.50 11.21 5.75
C ALA A 2 -16.29 10.95 7.24
N TYR A 3 -16.28 9.69 7.67
CA TYR A 3 -15.94 9.30 9.03
C TYR A 3 -14.42 9.17 9.13
N LYS A 4 -13.79 9.96 10.02
CA LYS A 4 -12.34 9.93 10.25
C LYS A 4 -12.07 9.54 11.70
N GLN A 5 -11.39 8.41 11.89
CA GLN A 5 -10.90 7.95 13.19
C GLN A 5 -9.37 7.95 13.16
N LYS A 6 -8.74 8.57 14.15
CA LYS A 6 -7.29 8.52 14.34
C LYS A 6 -7.00 7.51 15.43
N LEU A 7 -6.25 6.46 15.08
CA LEU A 7 -5.76 5.46 16.04
C LEU A 7 -4.36 5.84 16.53
N SER A 8 -3.91 5.22 17.62
CA SER A 8 -2.51 5.31 18.07
C SER A 8 -1.57 4.75 16.99
N SER A 9 -0.36 5.28 16.90
CA SER A 9 0.67 4.84 15.94
C SER A 9 1.39 3.56 16.38
N ASP A 10 0.62 2.60 16.89
CA ASP A 10 1.09 1.28 17.30
C ASP A 10 1.17 0.36 16.06
N LEU A 11 0.99 -0.96 16.22
CA LEU A 11 0.98 -1.90 15.10
C LEU A 11 -0.27 -1.71 14.22
N ASP A 12 -0.09 -1.86 12.90
CA ASP A 12 -1.14 -1.60 11.91
C ASP A 12 -2.32 -2.59 11.96
N GLU A 13 -2.19 -3.76 12.60
CA GLU A 13 -3.33 -4.65 12.85
C GLU A 13 -4.46 -3.98 13.64
N ASN A 14 -4.15 -2.92 14.40
CA ASN A 14 -5.16 -2.13 15.11
C ASN A 14 -6.18 -1.47 14.16
N LEU A 15 -5.82 -1.26 12.89
CA LEU A 15 -6.73 -0.77 11.85
C LEU A 15 -7.80 -1.80 11.47
N LEU A 16 -7.56 -3.10 11.69
CA LEU A 16 -8.51 -4.17 11.35
C LEU A 16 -9.78 -4.10 12.21
N THR A 17 -9.70 -3.62 13.45
CA THR A 17 -10.86 -3.49 14.33
C THR A 17 -11.89 -2.49 13.80
N PRO A 18 -11.58 -1.19 13.58
CA PRO A 18 -12.54 -0.25 13.00
C PRO A 18 -12.91 -0.60 11.55
N PHE A 19 -12.00 -1.26 10.80
CA PHE A 19 -12.34 -1.79 9.48
C PHE A 19 -13.48 -2.82 9.55
N LYS A 20 -13.37 -3.83 10.42
CA LYS A 20 -14.43 -4.83 10.66
C LYS A 20 -15.73 -4.18 11.14
N GLU A 21 -15.65 -3.22 12.06
CA GLU A 21 -16.83 -2.48 12.52
C GLU A 21 -17.53 -1.73 11.38
N LYS A 22 -16.75 -1.12 10.47
CA LYS A 22 -17.29 -0.42 9.32
C LYS A 22 -17.91 -1.36 8.28
N LEU A 23 -17.35 -2.56 8.08
CA LEU A 23 -17.93 -3.59 7.19
C LEU A 23 -19.34 -4.03 7.63
N ASN A 24 -19.67 -3.94 8.92
CA ASN A 24 -21.02 -4.23 9.41
C ASN A 24 -22.03 -3.11 9.14
N HIS A 25 -21.58 -1.93 8.70
CA HIS A 25 -22.39 -0.72 8.53
C HIS A 25 -22.07 -0.02 7.20
N LEU A 26 -22.15 -0.79 6.11
CA LEU A 26 -21.93 -0.31 4.75
C LEU A 26 -23.19 0.35 4.16
N SER A 27 -22.97 1.26 3.21
CA SER A 27 -24.00 1.80 2.29
C SER A 27 -23.86 1.15 0.91
N ASP A 28 -24.64 1.54 -0.09
CA ASP A 28 -24.56 0.93 -1.43
C ASP A 28 -23.17 1.07 -2.08
N GLN A 29 -22.52 2.22 -1.92
CA GLN A 29 -21.16 2.49 -2.39
C GLN A 29 -20.29 3.01 -1.24
N ASN A 30 -19.11 2.43 -1.07
CA ASN A 30 -18.21 2.77 0.03
C ASN A 30 -16.76 2.87 -0.45
N ILE A 31 -16.03 3.84 0.08
CA ILE A 31 -14.57 3.87 0.07
C ILE A 31 -14.09 3.86 1.52
N ILE A 32 -13.18 2.94 1.84
CA ILE A 32 -12.54 2.86 3.15
C ILE A 32 -11.04 2.99 2.92
N VAL A 33 -10.44 4.01 3.54
CA VAL A 33 -9.00 4.28 3.44
C VAL A 33 -8.34 3.88 4.74
N LEU A 34 -7.45 2.90 4.68
CA LEU A 34 -6.58 2.48 5.78
C LEU A 34 -5.18 3.04 5.51
N HIS A 35 -4.75 3.99 6.34
CA HIS A 35 -3.44 4.61 6.22
C HIS A 35 -2.48 3.94 7.20
N LEU A 36 -1.56 3.15 6.67
CA LEU A 36 -0.63 2.32 7.45
C LEU A 36 0.54 3.15 7.98
N GLN A 37 1.10 2.74 9.11
CA GLN A 37 2.45 3.12 9.52
C GLN A 37 3.50 2.38 8.65
N GLY A 38 3.19 1.17 8.19
CA GLY A 38 3.93 0.43 7.17
C GLY A 38 5.40 0.22 7.53
N SER A 39 6.28 0.55 6.59
CA SER A 39 7.73 0.35 6.73
C SER A 39 8.47 1.56 7.31
N HIS A 40 7.77 2.45 8.02
CA HIS A 40 8.32 3.73 8.46
C HIS A 40 9.55 3.59 9.39
N GLY A 41 10.70 4.09 8.91
CA GLY A 41 11.97 4.16 9.63
C GLY A 41 12.10 5.31 10.64
N PRO A 42 13.25 5.46 11.32
CA PRO A 42 14.36 4.50 11.38
C PRO A 42 14.07 3.33 12.32
N THR A 43 12.92 3.29 13.00
CA THR A 43 12.60 2.22 13.98
C THR A 43 11.87 1.04 13.33
N TYR A 44 12.38 0.51 12.22
CA TYR A 44 11.75 -0.58 11.45
C TYR A 44 11.38 -1.78 12.32
N TYR A 45 12.24 -2.13 13.29
CA TYR A 45 12.04 -3.22 14.25
C TYR A 45 10.81 -3.08 15.15
N LYS A 46 10.15 -1.91 15.18
CA LYS A 46 8.89 -1.67 15.90
C LYS A 46 7.64 -1.77 15.02
N ARG A 47 7.79 -2.10 13.73
CA ARG A 47 6.67 -2.15 12.76
C ARG A 47 5.99 -3.49 12.67
N TYR A 48 6.55 -4.52 13.29
CA TYR A 48 6.02 -5.88 13.26
C TYR A 48 6.14 -6.54 14.65
N PRO A 49 5.21 -7.42 15.03
CA PRO A 49 5.35 -8.20 16.25
C PRO A 49 6.32 -9.38 16.03
N ASN A 50 6.71 -10.05 17.10
CA ASN A 50 7.79 -11.05 17.08
C ASN A 50 7.51 -12.23 16.13
N GLU A 51 6.24 -12.57 15.88
CA GLU A 51 5.80 -13.62 14.98
C GLU A 51 6.22 -13.36 13.52
N PHE A 52 6.42 -12.09 13.16
CA PHE A 52 6.85 -11.66 11.83
C PHE A 52 8.34 -11.31 11.77
N LYS A 53 9.10 -11.52 12.86
CA LYS A 53 10.57 -11.42 12.87
C LYS A 53 11.18 -12.69 12.27
N LYS A 54 10.92 -12.92 10.98
CA LYS A 54 11.28 -14.14 10.24
C LYS A 54 12.68 -14.09 9.67
N PHE A 55 13.10 -12.93 9.16
CA PHE A 55 14.43 -12.71 8.61
C PHE A 55 15.35 -12.18 9.72
N THR A 56 16.49 -12.83 9.91
CA THR A 56 17.45 -12.55 10.99
C THR A 56 18.88 -12.72 10.50
N PRO A 57 19.88 -11.99 11.04
CA PRO A 57 19.79 -11.03 12.16
C PRO A 57 19.03 -9.75 11.80
N THR A 58 18.63 -8.96 12.81
CA THR A 58 17.91 -7.67 12.63
C THR A 58 18.67 -6.50 13.26
N CYS A 59 18.34 -5.29 12.80
CA CYS A 59 18.79 -3.99 13.28
C CYS A 59 17.76 -3.42 14.27
N ASP A 60 17.90 -3.77 15.55
CA ASP A 60 16.95 -3.37 16.61
C ASP A 60 17.36 -2.05 17.29
N THR A 61 17.72 -1.05 16.48
CA THR A 61 18.09 0.31 16.90
C THR A 61 17.68 1.33 15.84
N ASN A 62 17.55 2.60 16.22
CA ASN A 62 17.37 3.70 15.26
C ASN A 62 18.69 4.20 14.66
N GLU A 63 19.84 3.73 15.16
CA GLU A 63 21.17 4.09 14.65
C GLU A 63 21.55 3.19 13.46
N LEU A 64 20.88 3.37 12.31
CA LEU A 64 20.96 2.47 11.15
C LEU A 64 22.39 2.19 10.66
N SER A 65 23.26 3.20 10.69
CA SER A 65 24.66 3.08 10.25
C SER A 65 25.54 2.21 11.14
N LYS A 66 25.05 1.82 12.34
CA LYS A 66 25.74 0.87 13.23
C LYS A 66 25.37 -0.58 12.94
N CYS A 67 24.36 -0.81 12.11
CA CYS A 67 23.92 -2.14 11.74
C CYS A 67 24.67 -2.61 10.49
N ASP A 68 24.87 -3.92 10.39
CA ASP A 68 25.25 -4.54 9.14
C ASP A 68 24.13 -4.35 8.09
N SER A 69 24.51 -4.22 6.82
CA SER A 69 23.55 -4.01 5.72
C SER A 69 22.53 -5.14 5.61
N GLU A 70 22.93 -6.40 5.79
CA GLU A 70 22.03 -7.55 5.76
C GLU A 70 21.03 -7.48 6.93
N ALA A 71 21.49 -7.10 8.12
CA ALA A 71 20.63 -6.95 9.29
C ALA A 71 19.57 -5.86 9.08
N LEU A 72 19.94 -4.74 8.44
CA LEU A 72 19.00 -3.68 8.10
C LEU A 72 17.96 -4.12 7.06
N ILE A 73 18.40 -4.77 5.98
CA ILE A 73 17.51 -5.33 4.94
C ILE A 73 16.53 -6.33 5.55
N ASN A 74 17.01 -7.30 6.33
CA ASN A 74 16.15 -8.27 7.02
C ASN A 74 15.10 -7.61 7.93
N THR A 75 15.47 -6.51 8.59
CA THR A 75 14.54 -5.74 9.45
C THR A 75 13.47 -5.08 8.61
N TYR A 76 13.84 -4.47 7.49
CA TYR A 76 12.91 -3.88 6.53
C TYR A 76 11.98 -4.94 5.92
N ASP A 77 12.51 -6.09 5.50
CA ASP A 77 11.74 -7.20 4.93
C ASP A 77 10.70 -7.78 5.90
N ASN A 78 11.00 -7.80 7.20
CA ASN A 78 10.01 -8.18 8.22
C ASN A 78 8.83 -7.18 8.29
N THR A 79 9.05 -5.88 8.02
CA THR A 79 7.97 -4.89 7.93
C THR A 79 7.07 -5.14 6.70
N LEU A 80 7.68 -5.53 5.57
CA LEU A 80 6.96 -5.88 4.35
C LEU A 80 6.15 -7.17 4.54
N LEU A 81 6.74 -8.18 5.18
CA LEU A 81 6.05 -9.43 5.50
C LEU A 81 4.81 -9.20 6.38
N TYR A 82 4.91 -8.32 7.37
CA TYR A 82 3.77 -7.96 8.21
C TYR A 82 2.69 -7.19 7.42
N THR A 83 3.10 -6.27 6.55
CA THR A 83 2.16 -5.56 5.66
C THR A 83 1.43 -6.54 4.72
N ASP A 84 2.16 -7.47 4.10
CA ASP A 84 1.60 -8.52 3.23
C ASP A 84 0.54 -9.35 3.98
N TYR A 85 0.84 -9.77 5.21
CA TYR A 85 -0.13 -10.44 6.07
C TYR A 85 -1.40 -9.61 6.28
N LEU A 86 -1.28 -8.33 6.64
CA LEU A 86 -2.43 -7.46 6.86
C LEU A 86 -3.28 -7.29 5.59
N LEU A 87 -2.66 -7.13 4.42
CA LEU A 87 -3.36 -7.11 3.14
C LEU A 87 -4.12 -8.43 2.91
N SER A 88 -3.52 -9.56 3.26
CA SER A 88 -4.18 -10.87 3.17
C SER A 88 -5.39 -10.99 4.12
N GLU A 89 -5.31 -10.45 5.33
CA GLU A 89 -6.42 -10.42 6.28
C GLU A 89 -7.57 -9.53 5.79
N ILE A 90 -7.24 -8.36 5.20
CA ILE A 90 -8.23 -7.49 4.56
C ILE A 90 -8.94 -8.23 3.43
N ILE A 91 -8.20 -8.90 2.55
CA ILE A 91 -8.78 -9.71 1.46
C ILE A 91 -9.71 -10.80 2.01
N LYS A 92 -9.34 -11.49 3.09
CA LYS A 92 -10.20 -12.50 3.72
C LYS A 92 -11.53 -11.90 4.17
N LEU A 93 -11.51 -10.75 4.83
CA LEU A 93 -12.71 -10.05 5.29
C LEU A 93 -13.57 -9.56 4.13
N LEU A 94 -12.97 -9.04 3.06
CA LEU A 94 -13.70 -8.64 1.85
C LEU A 94 -14.37 -9.84 1.15
N LYS A 95 -13.74 -11.01 1.15
CA LYS A 95 -14.34 -12.25 0.61
C LYS A 95 -15.58 -12.71 1.37
N GLU A 96 -15.76 -12.30 2.62
CA GLU A 96 -16.95 -12.60 3.42
C GLU A 96 -18.14 -11.69 3.07
N GLN A 97 -17.90 -10.54 2.43
CA GLN A 97 -18.94 -9.58 2.01
C GLN A 97 -19.60 -10.03 0.69
N LYS A 98 -20.45 -11.06 0.75
CA LYS A 98 -21.05 -11.68 -0.46
C LYS A 98 -21.99 -10.77 -1.24
N ASP A 99 -22.56 -9.75 -0.59
CA ASP A 99 -23.50 -8.82 -1.21
C ASP A 99 -22.80 -7.66 -1.95
N TYR A 100 -21.46 -7.61 -1.93
CA TYR A 100 -20.68 -6.52 -2.52
C TYR A 100 -19.63 -7.00 -3.53
N GLU A 101 -19.56 -6.29 -4.65
CA GLU A 101 -18.34 -6.26 -5.47
C GLU A 101 -17.28 -5.45 -4.71
N SER A 102 -16.20 -6.12 -4.32
CA SER A 102 -15.19 -5.60 -3.41
C SER A 102 -13.82 -5.69 -4.04
N SER A 103 -13.09 -4.58 -3.97
CA SER A 103 -11.70 -4.50 -4.39
C SER A 103 -10.82 -3.90 -3.28
N LEU A 104 -9.58 -4.39 -3.21
CA LEU A 104 -8.49 -3.82 -2.42
C LEU A 104 -7.48 -3.22 -3.40
N PHE A 105 -7.11 -1.96 -3.18
CA PHE A 105 -5.98 -1.33 -3.83
C PHE A 105 -5.00 -0.82 -2.78
N TYR A 106 -3.80 -1.38 -2.76
CA TYR A 106 -2.67 -0.96 -1.93
C TYR A 106 -1.64 -0.27 -2.82
N LEU A 107 -1.13 0.88 -2.39
CA LEU A 107 0.06 1.52 -2.95
C LEU A 107 0.86 2.19 -1.84
N SER A 108 2.20 2.14 -1.91
CA SER A 108 3.05 2.93 -1.01
C SER A 108 3.02 4.41 -1.40
N ASP A 109 3.30 5.29 -0.44
CA ASP A 109 3.48 6.73 -0.67
C ASP A 109 4.86 7.02 -1.30
N HIS A 110 5.90 6.31 -0.87
CA HIS A 110 7.23 6.30 -1.47
C HIS A 110 7.97 5.00 -1.12
N GLY A 111 9.21 4.88 -1.60
CA GLY A 111 10.16 3.82 -1.21
C GLY A 111 11.16 4.29 -0.15
N GLU A 112 12.23 3.53 0.09
CA GLU A 112 13.17 3.76 1.19
C GLU A 112 14.60 3.40 0.74
N SER A 113 15.60 4.21 1.11
CA SER A 113 17.01 3.82 0.98
C SER A 113 17.51 3.15 2.26
N LEU A 114 18.24 2.06 2.11
CA LEU A 114 18.68 1.16 3.19
C LEU A 114 20.20 1.12 3.32
N GLY A 115 20.90 2.18 2.91
CA GLY A 115 22.35 2.34 3.00
C GLY A 115 23.08 2.26 1.66
N GLU A 116 22.37 2.13 0.54
CA GLU A 116 22.99 2.13 -0.78
C GLU A 116 23.68 3.49 -1.02
N ASN A 117 24.99 3.46 -1.31
CA ASN A 117 25.82 4.65 -1.44
C ASN A 117 25.78 5.58 -0.21
N ASP A 118 25.70 5.01 0.99
CA ASP A 118 25.58 5.72 2.27
C ASP A 118 24.31 6.58 2.41
N ILE A 119 23.30 6.31 1.57
CA ILE A 119 21.99 6.97 1.63
C ILE A 119 21.05 6.12 2.47
N TYR A 120 20.47 6.73 3.49
CA TYR A 120 19.44 6.12 4.33
C TYR A 120 18.16 6.94 4.27
N LEU A 121 17.05 6.31 4.63
CA LEU A 121 15.73 6.93 4.70
C LEU A 121 15.24 7.38 3.31
N HIS A 122 14.38 8.39 3.31
CA HIS A 122 13.75 8.96 2.13
C HIS A 122 13.75 10.48 2.19
N GLY A 123 13.19 11.12 1.16
CA GLY A 123 13.08 12.58 1.05
C GLY A 123 14.18 13.23 0.23
N MET A 124 14.92 12.45 -0.57
CA MET A 124 15.79 13.03 -1.59
C MET A 124 14.97 13.80 -2.62
N PRO A 125 15.49 14.92 -3.18
CA PRO A 125 14.81 15.61 -4.26
C PRO A 125 14.53 14.67 -5.43
N TYR A 126 13.27 14.59 -5.87
CA TYR A 126 12.79 13.56 -6.81
C TYR A 126 13.67 13.41 -8.06
N ALA A 127 14.16 14.51 -8.63
CA ALA A 127 15.00 14.51 -9.84
C ALA A 127 16.35 13.78 -9.69
N ILE A 128 16.81 13.55 -8.46
CA ILE A 128 18.07 12.86 -8.14
C ILE A 128 17.87 11.67 -7.18
N ALA A 129 16.63 11.39 -6.78
CA ALA A 129 16.33 10.30 -5.86
C ALA A 129 16.58 8.95 -6.55
N PRO A 130 17.19 7.96 -5.85
CA PRO A 130 17.37 6.64 -6.41
C PRO A 130 16.02 5.94 -6.62
N SER A 131 15.98 4.93 -7.48
CA SER A 131 14.78 4.12 -7.69
C SER A 131 14.28 3.47 -6.41
N TYR A 132 15.15 3.23 -5.42
CA TYR A 132 14.74 2.73 -4.11
C TYR A 132 13.72 3.64 -3.40
N GLN A 133 13.72 4.95 -3.67
CA GLN A 133 12.76 5.90 -3.08
C GLN A 133 11.55 6.20 -3.98
N THR A 134 11.67 5.98 -5.29
CA THR A 134 10.63 6.38 -6.27
C THR A 134 9.89 5.21 -6.92
N HIS A 135 10.46 4.01 -6.92
CA HIS A 135 9.81 2.81 -7.40
C HIS A 135 9.08 2.11 -6.25
N ILE A 136 7.75 2.15 -6.27
CA ILE A 136 6.88 1.68 -5.19
C ILE A 136 6.06 0.45 -5.57
N PRO A 137 5.64 -0.37 -4.59
CA PRO A 137 4.65 -1.41 -4.83
C PRO A 137 3.25 -0.82 -5.01
N ALA A 138 2.50 -1.39 -5.95
CA ALA A 138 1.05 -1.25 -6.04
C ALA A 138 0.45 -2.65 -6.24
N ILE A 139 -0.55 -3.01 -5.43
CA ILE A 139 -1.20 -4.32 -5.43
C ILE A 139 -2.71 -4.11 -5.56
N PHE A 140 -3.31 -4.81 -6.50
CA PHE A 140 -4.76 -4.82 -6.71
C PHE A 140 -5.30 -6.24 -6.51
N TRP A 141 -6.40 -6.33 -5.79
CA TRP A 141 -7.22 -7.53 -5.67
C TRP A 141 -8.69 -7.15 -5.81
N SER A 142 -9.49 -8.01 -6.44
CA SER A 142 -10.94 -7.87 -6.52
C SER A 142 -11.61 -9.24 -6.51
N ASN A 143 -12.86 -9.30 -6.03
CA ASN A 143 -13.75 -10.44 -6.24
C ASN A 143 -14.47 -10.40 -7.61
N ASP A 144 -14.31 -9.31 -8.38
CA ASP A 144 -14.70 -9.22 -9.79
C ASP A 144 -13.55 -9.70 -10.70
N GLU A 145 -13.81 -10.77 -11.46
CA GLU A 145 -12.82 -11.36 -12.37
C GLU A 145 -12.45 -10.46 -13.55
N LYS A 146 -13.37 -9.62 -14.03
CA LYS A 146 -13.12 -8.67 -15.12
C LYS A 146 -12.16 -7.57 -14.65
N LEU A 147 -12.35 -7.01 -13.47
CA LEU A 147 -11.41 -6.05 -12.87
C LEU A 147 -10.04 -6.69 -12.64
N MET A 148 -10.00 -7.93 -12.13
CA MET A 148 -8.75 -8.68 -11.98
C MET A 148 -8.04 -8.92 -13.32
N ASN A 149 -8.77 -9.17 -14.41
CA ASN A 149 -8.18 -9.37 -15.74
C ASN A 149 -7.63 -8.06 -16.33
N LEU A 150 -8.36 -6.95 -16.21
CA LEU A 150 -7.86 -5.63 -16.60
C LEU A 150 -6.58 -5.27 -15.85
N ALA A 151 -6.57 -5.44 -14.52
CA ALA A 151 -5.37 -5.19 -13.71
C ALA A 151 -4.18 -6.07 -14.16
N LYS A 152 -4.41 -7.35 -14.50
CA LYS A 152 -3.35 -8.25 -15.00
C LYS A 152 -2.79 -7.81 -16.36
N GLU A 153 -3.64 -7.30 -17.26
CA GLU A 153 -3.22 -6.77 -18.56
C GLU A 153 -2.39 -5.49 -18.39
N HIS A 154 -2.75 -4.65 -17.42
CA HIS A 154 -2.13 -3.34 -17.20
C HIS A 154 -0.90 -3.36 -16.28
N LYS A 155 -0.68 -4.41 -15.48
CA LYS A 155 0.35 -4.46 -14.42
C LYS A 155 1.79 -4.16 -14.86
N SER A 156 2.08 -4.28 -16.15
CA SER A 156 3.43 -4.09 -16.72
C SER A 156 3.60 -2.74 -17.42
N LEU A 157 2.57 -1.88 -17.43
CA LEU A 157 2.67 -0.51 -17.92
C LEU A 157 3.48 0.34 -16.94
N LYS A 158 4.16 1.38 -17.45
CA LYS A 158 4.76 2.43 -16.63
C LYS A 158 3.61 3.26 -16.04
N LEU A 159 3.40 3.15 -14.75
CA LEU A 159 2.31 3.78 -14.01
C LEU A 159 2.88 4.53 -12.79
N SER A 160 2.06 5.37 -12.17
CA SER A 160 2.45 6.16 -11.01
C SER A 160 1.23 6.50 -10.14
N GLN A 161 1.47 7.25 -9.06
CA GLN A 161 0.40 7.79 -8.23
C GLN A 161 -0.52 8.76 -8.99
N ASP A 162 -0.10 9.32 -10.13
CA ASP A 162 -0.96 10.15 -11.00
C ASP A 162 -2.24 9.41 -11.42
N ASN A 163 -2.15 8.09 -11.59
CA ASN A 163 -3.28 7.24 -11.99
C ASN A 163 -4.36 7.12 -10.90
N LEU A 164 -4.02 7.35 -9.62
CA LEU A 164 -4.93 7.09 -8.51
C LEU A 164 -6.21 7.95 -8.59
N PHE A 165 -6.08 9.22 -9.00
CA PHE A 165 -7.21 10.15 -9.04
C PHE A 165 -8.32 9.68 -10.00
N SER A 166 -7.99 9.45 -11.28
CA SER A 166 -8.97 9.00 -12.27
C SER A 166 -9.46 7.59 -11.98
N THR A 167 -8.60 6.71 -11.44
CA THR A 167 -9.01 5.35 -11.02
C THR A 167 -10.10 5.40 -9.95
N LEU A 168 -9.96 6.26 -8.94
CA LEU A 168 -11.00 6.41 -7.91
C LEU A 168 -12.30 6.97 -8.46
N LEU A 169 -12.25 7.94 -9.38
CA LEU A 169 -13.46 8.46 -10.03
C LEU A 169 -14.15 7.39 -10.89
N GLY A 170 -13.37 6.66 -11.69
CA GLY A 170 -13.86 5.59 -12.56
C GLY A 170 -14.48 4.44 -11.78
N TYR A 171 -13.88 4.03 -10.67
CA TYR A 171 -14.39 2.96 -9.81
C TYR A 171 -15.79 3.23 -9.25
N PHE A 172 -16.15 4.51 -9.02
CA PHE A 172 -17.47 4.93 -8.53
C PHE A 172 -18.35 5.55 -9.61
N ASP A 173 -18.03 5.37 -10.90
CA ASP A 173 -18.78 5.91 -12.04
C ASP A 173 -19.03 7.43 -11.97
N VAL A 174 -18.10 8.19 -11.37
CA VAL A 174 -18.24 9.65 -11.21
C VAL A 174 -18.08 10.35 -12.56
N LYS A 175 -19.15 10.98 -13.05
CA LYS A 175 -19.14 11.73 -14.31
C LYS A 175 -18.68 13.16 -14.07
N THR A 176 -17.49 13.50 -14.58
CA THR A 176 -16.91 14.84 -14.48
C THR A 176 -15.95 15.12 -15.64
N SER A 177 -15.74 16.39 -15.97
CA SER A 177 -14.81 16.81 -17.03
C SER A 177 -13.34 16.57 -16.71
N VAL A 178 -13.00 16.32 -15.44
CA VAL A 178 -11.63 16.05 -14.99
C VAL A 178 -11.29 14.55 -14.93
N TYR A 179 -12.23 13.66 -15.25
CA TYR A 179 -11.95 12.23 -15.32
C TYR A 179 -11.22 11.91 -16.62
N GLU A 180 -10.05 11.29 -16.50
CA GLU A 180 -9.19 10.92 -17.62
C GLU A 180 -9.14 9.39 -17.75
N PRO A 181 -9.88 8.77 -18.69
CA PRO A 181 -9.96 7.31 -18.80
C PRO A 181 -8.62 6.67 -19.21
N GLU A 182 -7.68 7.45 -19.75
CA GLU A 182 -6.34 6.98 -20.08
C GLU A 182 -5.41 6.90 -18.86
N TYR A 183 -5.85 7.41 -17.71
CA TYR A 183 -5.17 7.33 -16.40
C TYR A 183 -5.85 6.35 -15.42
N ASP A 184 -6.99 5.79 -15.77
CA ASP A 184 -7.76 4.88 -14.92
C ASP A 184 -7.25 3.42 -15.05
N LEU A 185 -6.68 2.88 -13.96
CA LEU A 185 -6.08 1.56 -13.90
C LEU A 185 -7.04 0.43 -14.30
N LEU A 186 -8.34 0.66 -14.16
CA LEU A 186 -9.40 -0.31 -14.38
C LEU A 186 -10.23 0.01 -15.62
N ASN A 187 -9.70 0.85 -16.52
CA ASN A 187 -10.31 1.18 -17.80
C ASN A 187 -9.50 0.60 -18.97
N PRO A 188 -10.14 -0.05 -19.98
CA PRO A 188 -9.44 -0.55 -21.17
C PRO A 188 -8.70 0.52 -21.99
N LYS A 189 -8.98 1.80 -21.77
CA LYS A 189 -8.30 2.92 -22.44
C LYS A 189 -7.00 3.35 -21.74
N LEU A 190 -6.64 2.73 -20.61
CA LEU A 190 -5.43 3.04 -19.85
C LEU A 190 -4.21 3.03 -20.77
N LYS A 191 -3.32 4.01 -20.57
CA LYS A 191 -2.01 4.08 -21.20
C LYS A 191 -0.93 4.22 -20.15
N ALA A 192 0.29 3.85 -20.53
CA ALA A 192 1.47 4.16 -19.72
C ALA A 192 1.62 5.68 -19.55
N ASN A 193 2.06 6.13 -18.39
CA ASN A 193 2.46 7.52 -18.15
C ASN A 193 3.68 7.88 -19.02
N PRO A 194 3.87 9.19 -19.33
CA PRO A 194 5.08 9.68 -20.00
C PRO A 194 6.36 9.33 -19.23
#